data_AF-A0A1U7CXC3-F1
#
_entry.id   AF-A0A1U7CXC3-F1
#
_cell.length_a   1.000
_cell.length_b   1.000
_cell.length_c   1.000
_cell.angle_alpha   90.00
_cell.angle_beta   90.00
_cell.angle_gamma   90.00
#
_symmetry.space_group_name_H-M   'P 1'
#
loop_
_entity.id
_entity.type
_entity.pdbx_description
1 polymer ?
#
loop_
_entity_poly.entity_id
_entity_poly.type
_entity_poly.pdbx_seq_one_letter_code
_entity_poly.pdbx_strand_id
1 'polypeptide(L)' 'MRWAMIVNGRVDNIAIWDGVAEWDHGADALIRLDESGYEVVDIGWSWDGTSFAAPVPPDLVPE' A
#
# COMPACT_ATOMS: atom_id res chain seq x y z
N MET A 1 9.20 -8.30 -6.81
CA MET A 1 9.06 -7.76 -5.44
C MET A 1 7.69 -7.13 -5.32
N ARG A 2 7.01 -7.22 -4.16
CA ARG A 2 5.72 -6.55 -3.96
C ARG A 2 5.96 -5.10 -3.54
N TRP A 3 5.21 -4.18 -4.15
CA TRP A 3 5.29 -2.75 -3.87
C TRP A 3 3.89 -2.18 -3.65
N ALA A 4 3.72 -1.37 -2.61
CA ALA A 4 2.54 -0.55 -2.41
C ALA A 4 2.71 0.77 -3.18
N MET A 5 1.69 1.10 -3.97
CA MET A 5 1.55 2.40 -4.61
C MET A 5 0.76 3.31 -3.70
N ILE A 6 1.40 4.39 -3.23
CA ILE A 6 0.77 5.36 -2.35
C ILE A 6 0.24 6.51 -3.19
N VAL A 7 -1.05 6.80 -3.05
CA VAL A 7 -1.71 7.96 -3.65
C VAL A 7 -2.52 8.65 -2.56
N ASN A 8 -2.26 9.95 -2.33
CA ASN A 8 -2.88 10.74 -1.27
C ASN A 8 -2.77 10.10 0.13
N GLY A 9 -1.62 9.50 0.45
CA GLY A 9 -1.38 8.87 1.75
C GLY A 9 -2.10 7.53 1.96
N ARG A 10 -2.60 6.90 0.90
CA ARG A 10 -3.27 5.59 0.95
C ARG A 10 -2.67 4.62 -0.07
N VAL A 11 -2.63 3.34 0.27
CA VAL A 11 -2.32 2.27 -0.68
C VAL A 11 -3.46 2.19 -1.68
N ASP A 12 -3.23 2.69 -2.88
CA ASP A 12 -4.20 2.64 -3.97
C ASP A 12 -4.14 1.30 -4.71
N ASN A 13 -2.93 0.75 -4.84
CA ASN A 13 -2.71 -0.52 -5.52
C ASN A 13 -1.44 -1.23 -5.02
N ILE A 14 -1.32 -2.53 -5.33
CA ILE A 14 -0.13 -3.34 -5.10
C ILE A 14 0.39 -3.90 -6.41
N ALA A 15 1.63 -3.59 -6.71
CA ALA A 15 2.30 -4.02 -7.93
C ALA A 15 3.39 -5.04 -7.66
N ILE A 16 3.60 -5.95 -8.61
CA ILE A 16 4.82 -6.73 -8.70
C ILE A 16 5.77 -5.97 -9.62
N TRP A 17 6.86 -5.46 -9.06
CA TRP A 17 7.83 -4.65 -9.78
C TRP A 17 9.26 -5.00 -9.38
N ASP A 18 10.21 -4.72 -10.26
CA ASP A 18 11.63 -5.07 -10.10
C ASP A 18 12.42 -3.99 -9.34
N GLY A 19 11.87 -2.78 -9.19
CA GLY A 19 12.55 -1.67 -8.52
C GLY A 19 13.61 -0.98 -9.38
N VAL A 20 13.76 -1.38 -10.65
CA VAL A 20 14.82 -0.93 -11.55
C VAL A 20 14.26 -0.10 -12.70
N ALA A 21 13.20 -0.57 -13.36
CA ALA A 21 12.59 0.14 -14.48
C ALA A 21 11.75 1.31 -13.98
N GLU A 22 11.92 2.52 -14.54
CA GLU A 22 11.17 3.71 -14.11
C GLU A 22 9.66 3.44 -13.95
N TRP A 23 9.09 3.94 -12.86
CA TRP A 23 7.67 3.81 -12.58
C TRP A 23 6.90 5.05 -13.06
N ASP A 24 6.00 4.88 -14.03
CA ASP A 24 5.26 5.98 -14.67
C ASP A 24 3.74 5.95 -14.44
N HIS A 25 3.25 5.00 -13.64
CA HIS A 25 1.81 4.79 -13.42
C HIS A 25 1.18 5.69 -12.33
N GLY A 26 1.80 6.83 -12.00
CA GLY A 26 1.25 7.82 -11.07
C GLY A 26 1.14 7.31 -9.64
N ALA A 27 2.19 7.51 -8.84
CA ALA A 27 2.18 7.29 -7.39
C ALA A 27 2.99 8.40 -6.71
N ASP A 28 2.54 8.83 -5.53
CA ASP A 28 3.28 9.78 -4.69
C ASP A 28 4.50 9.10 -4.05
N ALA A 29 4.36 7.81 -3.71
CA ALA A 29 5.44 6.99 -3.20
C ALA A 29 5.26 5.51 -3.58
N LEU A 30 6.38 4.79 -3.64
CA LEU A 30 6.44 3.35 -3.82
C LEU A 30 7.16 2.74 -2.62
N ILE A 31 6.46 1.88 -1.88
CA ILE A 31 7.01 1.24 -0.68
C ILE A 31 7.13 -0.25 -0.92
N ARG A 32 8.34 -0.79 -0.72
CA ARG A 32 8.60 -2.22 -0.89
C ARG A 32 8.00 -3.00 0.29
N LEU A 33 7.16 -3.99 0.00
CA LEU A 33 6.42 -4.76 1.00
C LEU A 33 7.12 -6.06 1.41
N ASP A 34 8.18 -6.45 0.70
CA ASP A 34 8.97 -7.64 1.03
C ASP A 34 9.93 -7.40 2.21
N GLU A 35 9.92 -6.20 2.80
CA GLU A 35 10.64 -5.90 4.04
C GLU A 35 9.86 -6.40 5.26
N SER A 36 10.58 -6.80 6.30
CA SER A 36 9.98 -7.37 7.51
C SER A 36 8.97 -6.39 8.13
N GLY A 37 7.74 -6.86 8.36
CA GLY A 37 6.66 -6.07 8.97
C GLY A 37 5.56 -5.60 8.01
N TYR A 38 5.73 -5.73 6.69
CA TYR A 38 4.74 -5.27 5.70
C TYR A 38 4.05 -6.37 4.89
N GLU A 39 4.25 -7.63 5.25
CA GLU A 39 3.73 -8.80 4.53
C GLU A 39 2.18 -8.81 4.43
N VAL A 40 1.52 -8.19 5.41
CA VAL A 40 0.05 -8.11 5.53
C VAL A 40 -0.56 -6.83 4.97
N VAL A 41 0.26 -5.89 4.48
CA VAL A 41 -0.24 -4.63 3.92
C VAL A 41 -0.99 -4.93 2.62
N ASP A 42 -2.17 -4.33 2.50
CA ASP A 42 -3.05 -4.49 1.35
C ASP A 42 -3.59 -3.14 0.85
N ILE A 43 -4.34 -3.17 -0.24
CA ILE A 43 -5.05 -2.03 -0.79
C ILE A 43 -5.97 -1.43 0.26
N GLY A 44 -5.97 -0.11 0.33
CA GLY A 44 -6.81 0.68 1.21
C GLY A 44 -6.23 0.99 2.59
N TRP A 45 -5.05 0.45 2.91
CA TRP A 45 -4.28 0.86 4.08
C TRP A 45 -3.77 2.30 3.94
N SER A 46 -3.59 3.00 5.05
CA SER A 46 -3.03 4.37 5.05
C SER A 46 -1.52 4.34 5.27
N TRP A 47 -0.80 5.31 4.73
CA TRP A 47 0.65 5.50 4.89
C TRP A 47 0.94 6.93 5.34
N ASP A 48 1.60 7.08 6.48
CA ASP A 48 1.93 8.39 7.08
C ASP A 48 3.34 8.90 6.72
N GLY A 49 4.06 8.19 5.84
CA GLY A 49 5.47 8.43 5.53
C GLY A 49 6.44 7.51 6.28
N THR A 50 5.99 6.83 7.33
CA THR A 50 6.80 5.97 8.20
C THR A 50 6.15 4.60 8.44
N SER A 51 4.83 4.54 8.58
CA SER A 51 4.10 3.34 9.01
C SER A 51 2.77 3.17 8.26
N PHE A 52 2.34 1.90 8.16
CA PHE A 52 1.05 1.54 7.59
C PHE A 52 -0.01 1.34 8.67
N ALA A 53 -1.22 1.82 8.40
CA ALA A 53 -2.39 1.59 9.25
C ALA A 53 -3.51 0.90 8.46
N ALA A 54 -4.01 -0.21 8.99
CA ALA A 54 -5.12 -0.93 8.39
C ALA A 54 -6.39 -0.07 8.38
N PRO A 55 -7.23 -0.16 7.34
CA PRO A 55 -8.51 0.52 7.33
C PRO A 55 -9.41 -0.01 8.44
N VAL A 56 -10.28 0.85 8.97
CA VAL A 56 -11.32 0.43 9.92
C VAL A 56 -12.29 -0.50 9.16
N PRO A 57 -12.55 -1.71 9.67
CA PRO A 57 -13.54 -2.59 9.05
C PRO A 57 -14.91 -1.90 9.07
N PRO A 58 -15.73 -2.08 8.02
CA PRO A 58 -17.08 -1.51 8.01
C PRO A 58 -17.90 -2.06 9.18
N ASP A 59 -18.78 -1.23 9.72
CA ASP A 59 -19.76 -1.68 10.70
C ASP A 59 -20.60 -2.80 10.09
N LEU A 60 -20.75 -3.89 10.85
CA LEU A 60 -21.66 -4.96 10.47
C LEU A 60 -23.09 -4.42 10.60
N VAL A 61 -23.77 -4.24 9.47
CA VAL A 61 -25.21 -3.94 9.47
C VAL A 61 -25.93 -5.27 9.78
N PRO A 62 -26.65 -5.39 10.91
CA PRO A 62 -27.45 -6.59 11.15
C PRO A 62 -28.54 -6.71 10.07
N GLU A 63 -28.71 -7.93 9.55
CA GLU A 63 -29.71 -8.31 8.55
C GLU A 63 -31.15 -8.12 9.06
#